data_AF-A0A351EVX4-F1
#
_entry.id   AF-A0A351EVX4-F1
#
_cell.length_a   1.000
_cell.length_b   1.000
_cell.length_c   1.000
_cell.angle_alpha   90.00
_cell.angle_beta   90.00
_cell.angle_gamma   90.00
#
_symmetry.space_group_name_H-M   'P 1'
#
loop_
_entity.id
_entity.type
_entity.pdbx_description
1 polymer ?
#
loop_
_entity_poly.entity_id
_entity_poly.type
_entity_poly.pdbx_seq_one_letter_code
_entity_poly.pdbx_strand_id
1 'polypeptide(L)'
;LLVTILLGAFGAALINGRFKIAGDMGPAFADIVVDGPLLWPNLFVGGVLVGIGTRMAGGCSSGHGMSGCSRLQPVSLVATSVFFGTAVAVSSLLLWVI
;
A
#
# COMPACT_ATOMS: atom_id res chain seq x y z
N LEU A 1 -2.10 -17.74 -2.80
CA LEU A 1 -1.65 -16.34 -2.95
C LEU A 1 -1.50 -15.63 -1.61
N LEU A 2 -2.57 -15.35 -0.85
CA LEU A 2 -2.41 -14.68 0.46
C LEU A 2 -1.56 -15.50 1.45
N VAL A 3 -1.85 -16.80 1.61
CA VAL A 3 -1.08 -17.70 2.48
C VAL A 3 0.38 -17.78 2.04
N THR A 4 0.64 -17.87 0.73
CA THR A 4 1.99 -17.94 0.19
C THR A 4 2.75 -16.61 0.31
N ILE A 5 2.06 -15.46 0.22
CA ILE A 5 2.64 -14.14 0.47
C ILE A 5 3.04 -14.02 1.94
N LEU A 6 2.17 -14.43 2.88
CA LEU A 6 2.46 -14.40 4.31
C LEU A 6 3.64 -15.30 4.67
N LEU A 7 3.62 -16.56 4.23
CA LEU A 7 4.71 -17.50 4.47
C LEU A 7 6.01 -17.06 3.82
N GLY A 8 5.96 -16.54 2.59
CA GLY A 8 7.12 -16.03 1.87
C GLY A 8 7.73 -14.79 2.52
N ALA A 9 6.91 -13.82 2.90
CA ALA A 9 7.37 -12.60 3.59
C ALA A 9 7.97 -12.93 4.96
N PHE A 10 7.33 -13.83 5.73
CA PHE A 10 7.83 -14.26 7.02
C PHE A 10 9.16 -15.04 6.89
N GLY A 11 9.23 -16.01 5.96
CA GLY A 11 10.45 -16.75 5.67
C GLY A 11 11.59 -15.83 5.21
N ALA A 12 11.32 -14.89 4.30
CA ALA A 12 12.30 -13.92 3.84
C ALA A 12 12.75 -12.98 4.98
N ALA A 13 11.86 -12.59 5.89
CA ALA A 13 12.21 -11.78 7.06
C ALA A 13 13.15 -12.51 8.02
N LEU A 14 12.94 -13.82 8.23
CA LEU A 14 13.80 -14.66 9.06
C LEU A 14 15.19 -14.86 8.43
N ILE A 15 15.26 -15.18 7.13
CA ILE A 15 16.53 -15.42 6.42
C ILE A 15 17.42 -14.17 6.44
N ASN A 16 16.83 -12.98 6.29
CA ASN A 16 17.56 -11.72 6.33
C ASN A 16 17.88 -11.22 7.75
N GLY A 17 17.47 -11.94 8.81
CA GLY A 17 17.64 -11.50 10.20
C GLY A 17 16.93 -10.18 10.52
N ARG A 18 15.97 -9.76 9.69
CA ARG A 18 15.28 -8.45 9.75
C ARG A 18 13.92 -8.54 10.41
N PHE A 19 13.61 -9.65 11.06
CA PHE A 19 12.39 -9.80 11.82
C PHE A 19 12.41 -8.85 13.03
N LYS A 20 11.64 -7.78 12.95
CA LYS A 20 11.42 -6.81 14.03
C LYS A 20 9.93 -6.67 14.24
N ILE A 21 9.50 -6.82 15.49
CA ILE A 21 8.14 -6.49 15.89
C ILE A 21 8.14 -5.00 16.19
N ALA A 22 7.74 -4.20 15.22
CA ALA A 22 7.61 -2.75 15.36
C ALA A 22 6.14 -2.40 15.56
N GLY A 23 5.85 -1.61 16.59
CA GLY A 23 4.54 -1.00 16.82
C GLY A 23 4.41 0.40 16.20
N ASP A 24 5.50 0.87 15.61
CA ASP A 24 5.64 2.15 14.91
C ASP A 24 5.89 1.91 13.41
N MET A 25 5.55 2.88 12.57
CA MET A 25 5.85 2.86 11.12
C MET A 25 7.27 3.35 10.80
N GLY A 26 8.12 3.58 11.80
CA GLY A 26 9.41 4.23 11.69
C GLY A 26 9.34 5.76 11.80
N PRO A 27 10.50 6.41 12.01
CA PRO A 27 10.58 7.85 12.31
C PRO A 27 10.17 8.75 11.14
N ALA A 28 10.12 8.21 9.92
CA ALA A 28 9.68 8.97 8.73
C ALA A 28 8.16 9.16 8.68
N PHE A 29 7.38 8.28 9.31
CA PHE A 29 5.91 8.35 9.32
C PHE A 29 5.34 8.99 10.58
N ALA A 30 6.18 9.13 11.60
CA ALA A 30 5.90 9.79 12.86
C ALA A 30 5.30 11.19 12.67
N ASP A 31 5.97 11.98 11.83
CA ASP A 31 5.60 13.37 11.53
C ASP A 31 4.38 13.48 10.58
N ILE A 32 4.15 12.44 9.78
CA ILE A 32 3.18 12.47 8.66
C ILE A 32 1.79 11.95 9.06
N VAL A 33 1.70 10.91 9.89
CA VAL A 33 0.48 10.09 10.07
C VAL A 33 -0.07 10.14 11.51
N VAL A 34 0.64 10.79 12.44
CA VAL A 34 0.44 10.79 13.90
C VAL A 34 1.15 9.63 14.61
N ASP A 35 1.91 9.97 15.63
CA ASP A 35 2.57 9.03 16.53
C ASP A 35 1.65 8.53 17.65
N GLY A 36 1.92 7.31 18.12
CA GLY A 36 1.32 6.74 19.32
C GLY A 36 0.07 5.88 19.05
N PRO A 37 -0.82 5.69 20.05
CA PRO A 37 -1.92 4.72 19.96
C PRO A 37 -2.98 5.08 18.91
N LEU A 38 -3.01 6.33 18.43
CA LEU A 38 -3.90 6.79 17.37
C LEU A 38 -3.48 6.35 15.95
N LEU A 39 -2.26 5.83 15.79
CA LEU A 39 -1.78 5.31 14.51
C LEU A 39 -2.63 4.13 14.02
N TRP A 40 -2.97 3.20 14.92
CA TRP A 40 -3.72 1.97 14.61
C TRP A 40 -5.10 2.22 13.98
N PRO A 41 -5.98 3.07 14.56
CA PRO A 41 -7.26 3.37 13.93
C PRO A 41 -7.09 4.08 12.58
N ASN A 42 -6.08 4.93 12.40
CA ASN A 42 -5.84 5.60 11.12
C ASN A 42 -5.41 4.60 10.02
N LEU A 43 -4.54 3.64 10.35
CA LEU A 43 -4.17 2.53 9.46
C LEU A 43 -5.40 1.69 9.08
N PHE A 44 -6.27 1.42 10.06
CA PHE A 44 -7.50 0.67 9.82
C PHE A 44 -8.43 1.41 8.85
N VAL A 45 -8.66 2.71 9.07
CA VAL A 45 -9.47 3.56 8.19
C VAL A 45 -8.87 3.60 6.78
N GLY A 46 -7.55 3.79 6.66
CA GLY A 46 -6.85 3.74 5.38
C GLY A 46 -7.03 2.40 4.66
N GLY A 47 -6.91 1.29 5.38
CA GLY A 47 -7.14 -0.06 4.85
C GLY A 47 -8.57 -0.27 4.34
N VAL A 48 -9.57 0.22 5.09
CA VAL A 48 -10.98 0.15 4.68
C VAL A 48 -11.23 0.99 3.43
N LEU A 49 -10.71 2.22 3.38
CA LEU A 49 -10.83 3.11 2.20
C LEU A 49 -10.23 2.46 0.95
N VAL A 50 -9.04 1.87 1.07
CA VAL A 50 -8.41 1.14 -0.03
C VAL A 50 -9.26 -0.08 -0.43
N GLY A 51 -9.76 -0.84 0.54
CA GLY A 51 -10.63 -1.99 0.30
C GLY A 51 -11.88 -1.61 -0.51
N ILE A 52 -12.58 -0.55 -0.12
CA ILE A 52 -13.74 -0.03 -0.85
C ILE A 52 -13.34 0.43 -2.26
N GLY A 53 -12.22 1.15 -2.40
CA GLY A 53 -11.67 1.58 -3.68
C GLY A 53 -11.41 0.42 -4.66
N THR A 54 -10.76 -0.65 -4.19
CA THR A 54 -10.47 -1.82 -5.04
C THR A 54 -11.74 -2.56 -5.48
N ARG A 55 -12.79 -2.57 -4.65
CA ARG A 55 -14.10 -3.13 -5.03
C ARG A 55 -14.74 -2.33 -6.16
N MET A 56 -14.71 -1.00 -6.07
CA MET A 56 -15.27 -0.11 -7.10
C MET A 56 -14.50 -0.20 -8.42
N ALA A 57 -13.18 -0.39 -8.36
CA ALA A 57 -12.33 -0.54 -9.55
C ALA A 57 -12.44 -1.92 -10.23
N GLY A 58 -13.22 -2.86 -9.67
CA GLY A 58 -13.32 -4.23 -10.22
C GLY A 58 -12.05 -5.06 -10.08
N GLY A 59 -11.10 -4.65 -9.23
CA GLY A 59 -9.85 -5.35 -8.99
C GLY A 59 -8.86 -4.55 -8.14
N CYS A 60 -7.78 -5.20 -7.71
CA CYS A 60 -6.72 -4.56 -6.94
C CYS A 60 -5.68 -3.89 -7.85
N SER A 61 -4.87 -3.00 -7.26
CA SER A 61 -3.75 -2.33 -7.93
C SER A 61 -2.72 -3.32 -8.47
N SER A 62 -2.39 -4.37 -7.70
CA SER A 62 -1.47 -5.43 -8.15
C SER A 62 -2.01 -6.23 -9.36
N GLY A 63 -3.32 -6.49 -9.41
CA GLY A 63 -3.95 -7.20 -10.52
C GLY A 63 -3.99 -6.38 -11.82
N HIS A 64 -4.39 -5.11 -11.73
CA HIS A 64 -4.36 -4.20 -12.88
C HIS A 64 -2.92 -3.92 -13.32
N GLY A 65 -1.99 -3.75 -12.37
CA GLY A 65 -0.59 -3.42 -12.65
C GLY A 65 0.20 -4.58 -13.25
N MET A 66 0.25 -5.74 -12.60
CA MET A 66 1.11 -6.85 -13.03
C MET A 66 0.49 -7.62 -14.19
N SER A 67 -0.70 -8.17 -13.99
CA SER A 67 -1.35 -9.04 -14.99
C SER A 67 -2.04 -8.24 -16.09
N GLY A 68 -2.69 -7.12 -15.73
CA GLY A 68 -3.43 -6.26 -16.67
C GLY A 68 -2.53 -5.50 -17.65
N CYS A 69 -1.46 -4.86 -17.17
CA CYS A 69 -0.50 -4.17 -18.05
C CYS A 69 0.30 -5.15 -18.91
N SER A 70 0.64 -6.34 -18.40
CA SER A 70 1.33 -7.38 -19.19
C SER A 70 0.50 -7.87 -20.38
N ARG A 71 -0.83 -7.78 -20.30
CA ARG A 71 -1.76 -8.12 -21.39
C ARG A 71 -2.09 -6.94 -22.31
N LEU A 72 -1.42 -5.79 -22.13
CA LEU A 72 -1.70 -4.53 -22.83
C LEU A 72 -3.19 -4.14 -22.85
N GLN A 73 -3.91 -4.41 -21.75
CA GLN A 73 -5.31 -3.99 -21.66
C GLN A 73 -5.38 -2.48 -21.37
N PRO A 74 -6.04 -1.68 -22.22
CA PRO A 74 -6.06 -0.22 -22.08
C PRO A 74 -6.70 0.23 -20.77
N VAL A 75 -7.73 -0.49 -20.31
CA VAL A 75 -8.39 -0.24 -19.02
C VAL A 75 -7.41 -0.42 -17.85
N SER A 76 -6.55 -1.44 -17.89
CA SER A 76 -5.56 -1.67 -16.84
C SER A 76 -4.42 -0.67 -16.84
N LEU A 77 -4.00 -0.21 -18.02
CA LEU A 77 -3.03 0.88 -18.14
C LEU A 77 -3.58 2.15 -17.49
N VAL A 78 -4.80 2.58 -17.86
CA VAL A 78 -5.42 3.77 -17.28
C VAL A 78 -5.62 3.63 -15.78
N ALA A 79 -6.16 2.50 -15.30
CA ALA A 79 -6.35 2.26 -13.88
C ALA A 79 -5.02 2.35 -13.11
N THR A 80 -3.95 1.75 -13.64
CA THR A 80 -2.62 1.77 -13.03
C THR A 80 -2.03 3.18 -13.03
N SER A 81 -2.14 3.92 -14.14
CA SER A 81 -1.71 5.32 -14.23
C SER A 81 -2.42 6.21 -13.23
N VAL A 82 -3.72 6.02 -13.02
CA VAL A 82 -4.50 6.79 -12.04
C VAL A 82 -4.08 6.42 -10.62
N PHE A 83 -3.96 5.14 -10.25
CA PHE A 83 -3.53 4.75 -8.90
C PHE A 83 -2.14 5.26 -8.54
N PHE A 84 -1.17 5.13 -9.44
CA PHE A 84 0.18 5.65 -9.21
C PHE A 84 0.22 7.17 -9.27
N GLY A 85 -0.50 7.79 -10.21
CA GLY A 85 -0.58 9.24 -10.34
C GLY A 85 -1.18 9.90 -9.10
N THR A 86 -2.28 9.36 -8.57
CA THR A 86 -2.87 9.86 -7.32
C THR A 86 -1.97 9.62 -6.12
N ALA A 87 -1.32 8.45 -6.03
CA ALA A 87 -0.35 8.20 -4.95
C ALA A 87 0.80 9.21 -4.95
N VAL A 88 1.41 9.46 -6.12
CA VAL A 88 2.50 10.46 -6.25
C VAL A 88 1.99 11.87 -5.94
N ALA A 89 0.82 12.26 -6.45
CA ALA A 89 0.25 13.58 -6.20
C ALA A 89 -0.06 13.80 -4.71
N VAL A 90 -0.69 12.82 -4.05
CA VAL A 90 -1.01 12.90 -2.61
C VAL A 90 0.26 12.90 -1.77
N SER A 91 1.23 12.01 -2.05
CA SER A 91 2.50 12.00 -1.31
C SER A 91 3.29 13.30 -1.49
N SER A 92 3.32 13.85 -2.70
CA SER A 92 4.01 15.12 -2.98
C SER A 92 3.32 16.30 -2.29
N LEU A 93 1.99 16.32 -2.26
CA LEU A 93 1.22 17.33 -1.54
C LEU A 93 1.46 17.25 -0.04
N LEU A 94 1.48 16.05 0.53
CA LEU A 94 1.69 15.84 1.96
C LEU A 94 3.09 16.28 2.40
N LEU A 95 4.11 15.95 1.60
CA LEU A 95 5.49 16.40 1.82
C LEU A 95 5.69 17.89 1.58
N TRP A 96 4.82 18.54 0.81
CA TRP A 96 4.90 19.98 0.57
C TRP A 96 4.23 20.80 1.68
N VAL A 97 3.25 20.22 2.37
CA VAL A 97 2.50 20.86 3.45
C VAL A 97 3.24 20.82 4.80
N ILE A 98 4.10 19.80 5.00
CA ILE A 98 4.95 19.61 6.19
C ILE A 98 6.30 20.30 5.97
#